data_AF-A0A293N2I4-F1
#
_entry.id   AF-A0A293N2I4-F1
#
_cell.length_a   1.000
_cell.length_b   1.000
_cell.length_c   1.000
_cell.angle_alpha   90.00
_cell.angle_beta   90.00
_cell.angle_gamma   90.00
#
_symmetry.space_group_name_H-M   'P 1'
#
loop_
_entity.id
_entity.type
_entity.pdbx_description
1 polymer ?
#
loop_
_entity_poly.entity_id
_entity_poly.type
_entity_poly.pdbx_seq_one_letter_code
_entity_poly.pdbx_strand_id
1 'polypeptide(L)' 'MEPTSIRDLKPGMKNLNIVFIVLDIGRPNMTKEGHEVRTCRVADRTGSINVSVWDEPGTCLQQGDICKLTKG' A
#
# COMPACT_ATOMS: atom_id res chain seq x y z
N MET A 1 -13.71 -9.46 11.03
CA MET A 1 -12.91 -10.14 9.99
C MET A 1 -11.45 -9.89 10.33
N GLU A 2 -10.66 -10.96 10.44
CA GLU A 2 -9.22 -10.83 10.67
C GLU A 2 -8.54 -10.24 9.43
N PRO A 3 -7.48 -9.42 9.58
CA PRO A 3 -6.70 -8.95 8.46
C PRO A 3 -6.06 -10.12 7.70
N THR A 4 -6.10 -10.07 6.37
CA THR A 4 -5.34 -10.97 5.51
C THR A 4 -3.85 -10.69 5.68
N SER A 5 -3.01 -11.73 5.77
CA SER A 5 -1.56 -11.54 5.84
C SER A 5 -0.98 -11.26 4.45
N ILE A 6 0.13 -10.53 4.39
CA ILE A 6 0.78 -10.19 3.12
C ILE A 6 1.21 -11.44 2.35
N ARG A 7 1.70 -12.48 3.04
CA ARG A 7 2.12 -13.74 2.40
C ARG A 7 0.98 -14.47 1.70
N ASP A 8 -0.26 -14.28 2.16
CA ASP A 8 -1.43 -14.97 1.62
C ASP A 8 -2.03 -14.26 0.39
N LEU A 9 -1.54 -13.06 0.06
CA LEU A 9 -2.01 -12.29 -1.10
C LEU A 9 -1.65 -13.00 -2.41
N LYS A 10 -2.63 -13.04 -3.31
CA LYS A 10 -2.50 -13.63 -4.66
C LYS A 10 -3.06 -12.66 -5.70
N PRO A 11 -2.56 -12.70 -6.95
CA PRO A 11 -3.12 -11.91 -8.03
C PRO A 11 -4.63 -12.14 -8.20
N GLY A 12 -5.38 -11.05 -8.39
CA GLY A 12 -6.82 -11.09 -8.63
C GLY A 12 -7.71 -11.17 -7.39
N MET A 13 -7.13 -11.27 -6.18
CA MET A 13 -7.91 -11.12 -4.94
C MET A 13 -8.50 -9.70 -4.84
N LYS A 14 -9.70 -9.60 -4.27
CA LYS A 14 -10.46 -8.36 -4.09
C LYS A 14 -11.01 -8.29 -2.67
N ASN A 15 -11.46 -7.11 -2.26
CA ASN A 15 -12.00 -6.85 -0.92
C ASN A 15 -10.96 -7.13 0.18
N LEU A 16 -9.70 -6.80 -0.11
CA LEU A 16 -8.60 -7.02 0.81
C LEU A 16 -8.73 -6.13 2.05
N ASN A 17 -8.45 -6.72 3.20
CA ASN A 17 -8.33 -6.01 4.47
C ASN A 17 -6.97 -6.37 5.07
N ILE A 18 -6.01 -5.46 5.01
CA ILE A 18 -4.62 -5.71 5.43
C ILE A 18 -4.16 -4.60 6.37
N VAL A 19 -3.32 -4.94 7.34
CA VAL A 19 -2.66 -3.99 8.24
C VAL A 19 -1.16 -4.13 8.03
N PHE A 20 -0.46 -3.03 7.79
CA PHE A 20 0.95 -3.03 7.45
C PHE A 20 1.67 -1.79 7.99
N ILE A 21 2.98 -1.88 8.11
CA ILE A 21 3.88 -0.75 8.34
C ILE A 21 4.46 -0.27 6.99
N VAL A 22 4.56 1.04 6.81
CA VAL A 22 5.24 1.65 5.66
C VAL A 22 6.75 1.62 5.88
N LEU A 23 7.48 0.94 4.99
CA LEU A 23 8.93 0.79 5.08
C LEU A 23 9.69 1.81 4.24
N ASP A 24 9.17 2.17 3.06
CA ASP A 24 9.79 3.12 2.15
C ASP A 24 8.73 3.72 1.22
N ILE A 25 8.96 4.97 0.79
CA ILE A 25 8.06 5.71 -0.10
C ILE A 25 8.86 6.15 -1.32
N GLY A 26 8.53 5.57 -2.47
CA GLY A 26 9.13 5.92 -3.75
C GLY A 26 8.80 7.34 -4.19
N ARG A 27 9.62 7.87 -5.11
CA ARG A 27 9.38 9.18 -5.73
C ARG A 27 8.03 9.20 -6.47
N PRO A 28 7.31 10.33 -6.46
CA PRO A 28 6.07 10.47 -7.22
C PRO A 28 6.33 10.36 -8.73
N ASN A 29 5.43 9.67 -9.42
CA ASN A 29 5.34 9.66 -10.88
C ASN A 29 3.99 10.26 -11.31
N MET A 30 4.00 11.11 -12.33
CA MET A 30 2.78 11.70 -12.90
C MET A 30 2.26 10.85 -14.06
N THR A 31 0.97 10.53 -14.05
CA THR A 31 0.29 9.91 -15.20
C THR A 31 0.03 10.95 -16.29
N LYS A 32 -0.28 10.47 -17.51
CA LYS A 32 -0.66 11.36 -18.63
C LYS A 32 -1.92 12.17 -18.35
N GLU A 33 -2.77 11.69 -17.45
CA GLU A 33 -4.03 12.32 -17.05
C GLU A 33 -3.85 13.29 -15.88
N GLY A 34 -2.63 13.44 -15.35
CA GLY A 34 -2.31 14.38 -14.28
C GLY A 34 -2.48 13.82 -12.87
N HIS A 35 -2.64 12.51 -12.70
CA HIS A 35 -2.66 11.86 -11.38
C HIS A 35 -1.25 11.58 -10.89
N GLU A 36 -1.03 11.73 -9.59
CA GLU A 36 0.24 11.40 -8.96
C GLU A 36 0.20 9.97 -8.40
N VAL A 37 1.23 9.17 -8.63
CA VAL A 37 1.33 7.80 -8.11
C VAL A 37 2.66 7.60 -7.41
N ARG A 38 2.61 7.11 -6.17
CA ARG A 38 3.79 6.66 -5.41
C ARG A 38 3.73 5.16 -5.17
N THR A 39 4.83 4.48 -5.47
CA THR A 39 5.01 3.09 -5.04
C THR A 39 5.60 3.08 -3.64
N CYS A 40 4.85 2.54 -2.68
CA CYS A 40 5.28 2.40 -1.29
C CYS A 40 5.61 0.94 -1.01
N ARG A 41 6.76 0.67 -0.38
CA ARG A 41 7.06 -0.66 0.14
C ARG A 41 6.47 -0.77 1.53
N VAL A 42 5.63 -1.76 1.75
CA VAL A 42 4.93 -2.00 3.02
C VAL A 42 5.16 -3.42 3.49
N ALA A 43 5.05 -3.66 4.80
CA ALA A 43 5.29 -4.98 5.37
C ALA A 43 4.40 -5.32 6.56
N ASP A 44 4.30 -6.61 6.82
CA ASP A 44 3.81 -7.19 8.06
C ASP A 44 4.82 -8.26 8.52
N ARG A 45 4.49 -9.00 9.57
CA ARG A 45 5.34 -10.08 10.09
C ARG A 45 5.59 -11.24 9.12
N THR A 46 4.83 -11.34 8.04
CA THR A 46 4.86 -12.45 7.06
C THR A 46 5.63 -12.11 5.78
N GLY A 47 5.81 -10.83 5.46
CA GLY A 47 6.56 -10.39 4.29
C GLY A 47 6.38 -8.91 3.96
N SER A 48 6.90 -8.49 2.80
CA SER A 48 6.75 -7.14 2.26
C SER A 48 6.26 -7.14 0.83
N ILE A 49 5.42 -6.18 0.46
CA ILE A 49 4.92 -5.96 -0.91
C ILE A 49 4.99 -4.48 -1.28
N ASN A 50 4.81 -4.21 -2.57
CA ASN A 50 4.63 -2.85 -3.08
C ASN A 50 3.14 -2.51 -3.18
N VAL A 51 2.77 -1.30 -2.77
CA VAL A 51 1.42 -0.73 -2.92
C VAL A 51 1.55 0.56 -3.71
N SER A 52 0.73 0.73 -4.74
CA SER A 52 0.62 1.99 -5.48
C SER A 52 -0.46 2.86 -4.84
N VAL A 53 -0.06 4.02 -4.33
CA VAL A 53 -0.96 4.97 -3.69
C VAL A 53 -1.08 6.19 -4.60
N TRP A 54 -2.33 6.58 -4.86
CA TRP A 54 -2.67 7.62 -5.81
C TRP A 54 -3.00 8.91 -5.07
N ASP A 55 -2.64 10.04 -5.67
CA ASP A 55 -3.03 11.39 -5.30
C ASP A 55 -2.79 11.73 -3.81
N GLU A 56 -3.70 12.48 -3.19
CA GLU A 56 -3.58 13.01 -1.82
C GLU A 56 -3.21 11.93 -0.77
N PRO A 57 -3.83 10.74 -0.72
CA PRO A 57 -3.42 9.68 0.22
C PRO A 57 -1.92 9.37 0.19
N GLY A 58 -1.29 9.42 -0.99
CA GLY A 58 0.14 9.16 -1.15
C GLY A 58 1.03 10.25 -0.55
N THR A 59 0.53 11.48 -0.43
CA THR A 59 1.25 12.61 0.18
C THR A 59 1.19 12.60 1.71
N CYS A 60 0.20 11.91 2.28
CA CYS A 60 -0.03 11.85 3.73
C CYS A 60 0.75 10.73 4.42
N LEU A 61 1.33 9.79 3.65
CA LEU A 61 2.08 8.66 4.21
C LEU A 61 3.50 9.05 4.61
N GLN A 62 3.97 8.47 5.71
CA GLN A 62 5.35 8.55 6.20
C GLN A 62 5.93 7.17 6.48
N GLN A 63 7.25 7.06 6.40
CA GLN A 63 7.94 5.85 6.82
C GLN A 63 7.70 5.60 8.31
N GLY A 64 7.33 4.37 8.66
CA GLY A 64 6.98 3.98 10.03
C GLY A 64 5.48 4.02 10.33
N ASP A 65 4.66 4.60 9.47
CA ASP A 65 3.21 4.61 9.66
C ASP A 65 2.64 3.19 9.67
N ILE A 66 1.70 2.95 10.59
CA ILE A 66 0.90 1.72 10.62
C ILE A 66 -0.46 2.04 10.01
N CYS A 67 -0.72 1.48 8.83
CA CYS A 67 -1.92 1.74 8.06
C CYS A 67 -2.80 0.50 7.96
N LYS A 68 -4.11 0.72 7.78
CA LYS A 68 -5.08 -0.31 7.44
C LYS A 68 -5.66 -0.01 6.07
N LEU A 69 -5.44 -0.91 5.11
CA LEU A 69 -6.13 -0.89 3.83
C LEU A 69 -7.41 -1.73 3.94
N THR A 70 -8.52 -1.18 3.46
CA THR A 70 -9.81 -1.86 3.41
C THR A 70 -10.39 -1.76 2.00
N LYS A 71 -11.08 -2.81 1.54
CA LYS A 71 -11.66 -2.89 0.20
C LYS A 71 -10.61 -2.74 -0.93
N GLY A 72 -9.40 -3.24 -0.67
CA GLY A 72 -8.32 -3.30 -1.67
C GLY A 72 -8.50 -4.41 -2.70
#